data_AF-A0A5J4WB33-F1
#
_entry.id   AF-A0A5J4WB33-F1
#
_cell.length_a   1.000
_cell.length_b   1.000
_cell.length_c   1.000
_cell.angle_alpha   90.00
_cell.angle_beta   90.00
_cell.angle_gamma   90.00
#
_symmetry.space_group_name_H-M   'P 1'
#
loop_
_entity.id
_entity.type
_entity.pdbx_description
1 polymer ?
#
loop_
_entity_poly.entity_id
_entity_poly.type
_entity_poly.pdbx_seq_one_letter_code
_entity_poly.pdbx_strand_id
1 'polypeptide(L)'
;MFRNWSLTFQYTKQFTQLGCTADLITGLHAEPLTESRLKNLVCDIKPVTISIKNYVITEVTTNMAGYKATDACLNRVRQFYSQRPFVVPAQRVEVWTFPTSATLTEIRTSENIPLCHVTDFCLLFSKDARATTCFENPCNQNMQITTCGRNFPDMPMNTLDQQFFQLQLNASNFDLLFEATDEYEDALTTPRNTATRRLNPHTDLTNFLITLQCERNSNGALTFDGLDTQNQNTSVELRGASIYHGATDSYYKVDTSGKRPPPPILCTVHDTFWLFSPAAGGSCIYDTNHSFDEVIGPLTG
;
A
#
# COMPACT_ATOMS: atom_id res chain seq x y z
N MET A 1 51.32 -23.39 -7.18
CA MET A 1 49.87 -23.52 -6.88
C MET A 1 49.33 -22.13 -6.58
N PHE A 2 48.79 -21.44 -7.59
CA PHE A 2 48.15 -20.14 -7.40
C PHE A 2 46.74 -20.38 -6.85
N ARG A 3 46.48 -19.94 -5.61
CA ARG A 3 45.11 -19.84 -5.10
C ARG A 3 44.51 -18.55 -5.63
N ASN A 4 43.62 -18.65 -6.62
CA ASN A 4 42.72 -17.55 -6.93
C ASN A 4 41.77 -17.37 -5.74
N TRP A 5 41.90 -16.24 -5.05
CA TRP A 5 40.89 -15.79 -4.11
C TRP A 5 39.96 -14.88 -4.91
N SER A 6 38.83 -15.40 -5.37
CA SER A 6 37.73 -14.54 -5.81
C SER A 6 36.94 -14.15 -4.57
N LEU A 7 37.18 -12.95 -4.02
CA LEU A 7 36.20 -12.33 -3.13
C LEU A 7 35.05 -11.81 -4.00
N THR A 8 34.00 -12.60 -4.10
CA THR A 8 32.73 -12.12 -4.62
C THR A 8 32.11 -11.25 -3.52
N PHE A 9 32.24 -9.93 -3.65
CA PHE A 9 31.49 -9.01 -2.80
C PHE A 9 30.05 -8.99 -3.31
N GLN A 10 29.12 -9.57 -2.54
CA GLN A 10 27.70 -9.28 -2.71
C GLN A 10 27.48 -7.83 -2.26
N TYR A 11 27.53 -6.90 -3.21
CA TYR A 11 26.99 -5.57 -2.99
C TYR A 11 25.46 -5.68 -3.09
N THR A 12 24.81 -5.90 -1.96
CA THR A 12 23.36 -5.72 -1.89
C THR A 12 23.11 -4.22 -2.03
N LYS A 13 22.69 -3.76 -3.22
CA LYS A 13 22.05 -2.45 -3.36
C LYS A 13 20.79 -2.49 -2.49
N GLN A 14 20.91 -2.06 -1.23
CA GLN A 14 19.76 -1.78 -0.39
C GLN A 14 19.28 -0.40 -0.80
N PHE A 15 18.09 -0.32 -1.40
CA PHE A 15 17.42 0.96 -1.56
C PHE A 15 17.08 1.46 -0.15
N THR A 16 17.72 2.55 0.28
CA THR A 16 17.30 3.25 1.49
C THR A 16 16.41 4.40 1.04
N GLN A 17 15.16 4.33 1.41
CA GLN A 17 14.23 5.41 1.18
C GLN A 17 14.64 6.65 1.99
N LEU A 18 14.35 7.84 1.46
CA LEU A 18 14.63 9.11 2.13
C LEU A 18 14.02 9.14 3.53
N GLY A 19 14.83 9.52 4.52
CA GLY A 19 14.43 9.60 5.93
C GLY A 19 14.59 8.29 6.72
N CYS A 20 14.90 7.16 6.09
CA CYS A 20 15.27 5.93 6.78
C CYS A 20 16.76 5.97 7.20
N THR A 21 17.06 5.36 8.34
CA THR A 21 18.45 5.13 8.78
C THR A 21 19.02 3.96 7.99
N ALA A 22 20.18 4.16 7.38
CA ALA A 22 20.97 3.15 6.68
C ALA A 22 22.31 2.92 7.38
N ASP A 23 22.83 1.72 7.21
CA ASP A 23 24.15 1.34 7.68
C ASP A 23 25.20 1.65 6.62
N LEU A 24 26.08 2.64 6.87
CA LEU A 24 27.23 2.93 6.03
C LEU A 24 28.44 2.15 6.53
N ILE A 25 28.97 1.25 5.70
CA ILE A 25 30.26 0.61 5.96
C ILE A 25 31.36 1.66 5.71
N THR A 26 32.00 2.11 6.79
CA THR A 26 33.05 3.14 6.76
C THR A 26 34.46 2.57 6.80
N GLY A 27 34.59 1.28 7.12
CA GLY A 27 35.87 0.58 7.22
C GLY A 27 35.67 -0.93 7.15
N LEU A 28 36.70 -1.61 6.66
CA LEU A 28 36.81 -3.07 6.64
C LEU A 28 38.17 -3.43 7.21
N HIS A 29 38.19 -4.26 8.27
CA HIS A 29 39.44 -4.73 8.85
C HIS A 29 39.38 -6.22 9.17
N ALA A 30 40.54 -6.86 9.23
CA ALA A 30 40.65 -8.31 9.36
C ALA A 30 41.10 -8.70 10.77
N GLU A 31 40.23 -9.39 11.51
CA GLU A 31 40.54 -9.93 12.83
C GLU A 31 40.94 -11.41 12.72
N PRO A 32 42.01 -11.85 13.40
CA PRO A 32 42.41 -13.25 13.41
C PRO A 32 41.38 -14.10 14.18
N LEU A 33 40.86 -15.16 13.55
CA LEU A 33 40.16 -16.21 14.28
C LEU A 33 41.19 -16.99 15.09
N THR A 34 40.98 -17.14 16.39
CA THR A 34 41.88 -17.92 17.24
C THR A 34 42.04 -19.34 16.70
N GLU A 35 43.30 -19.78 16.61
CA GLU A 35 43.80 -21.10 16.19
C GLU A 35 43.69 -21.52 14.72
N SER A 36 42.76 -21.00 13.93
CA SER A 36 42.75 -21.24 12.48
C SER A 36 43.42 -20.06 11.76
N ARG A 37 44.30 -20.29 10.77
CA ARG A 37 44.91 -19.19 9.96
C ARG A 37 43.88 -18.40 9.11
N LEU A 38 42.59 -18.50 9.41
CA LEU A 38 41.49 -17.76 8.81
C LEU A 38 41.37 -16.39 9.49
N LYS A 39 41.03 -15.36 8.72
CA LYS A 39 40.74 -14.03 9.23
C LYS A 39 39.26 -13.73 9.00
N ASN A 40 38.58 -13.26 10.03
CA ASN A 40 37.25 -12.67 9.89
C ASN A 40 37.40 -11.25 9.37
N LEU A 41 36.59 -10.89 8.38
CA LEU A 41 36.43 -9.49 7.97
C LEU A 41 35.34 -8.87 8.84
N VAL A 42 35.71 -7.83 9.57
CA VAL A 42 34.83 -7.02 10.41
C VAL A 42 34.59 -5.69 9.71
N CYS A 43 33.33 -5.26 9.71
CA CYS A 43 32.89 -4.01 9.10
C CYS A 43 32.70 -2.93 10.19
N ASP A 44 33.30 -1.76 9.99
CA ASP A 44 32.98 -0.58 10.78
C ASP A 44 31.71 0.07 10.22
N ILE A 45 30.59 -0.14 10.91
CA ILE A 45 29.28 0.35 10.47
C ILE A 45 28.93 1.64 11.21
N LYS A 46 28.57 2.69 10.46
CA LYS A 46 28.00 3.93 11.02
C LYS A 46 26.58 4.13 10.50
N PRO A 47 25.61 4.39 11.39
CA PRO A 47 24.27 4.76 10.95
C PRO A 47 24.30 6.13 10.28
N VAL A 48 23.69 6.23 9.10
CA VAL A 48 23.51 7.48 8.35
C VAL A 48 22.04 7.62 7.98
N THR A 49 21.54 8.85 7.92
CA THR A 49 20.18 9.12 7.43
C THR A 49 20.29 10.03 6.23
N ILE A 50 19.79 9.59 5.07
CA ILE A 50 19.72 10.44 3.89
C ILE A 50 18.47 11.32 4.03
N SER A 51 18.68 12.63 4.15
CA SER A 51 17.59 13.62 4.18
C SER A 51 17.71 14.57 3.01
N ILE A 52 16.66 14.72 2.21
CA ILE A 52 16.54 15.82 1.26
C ILE A 52 15.77 16.96 1.95
N LYS A 53 16.41 18.12 2.09
CA LYS A 53 15.79 19.32 2.66
C LYS A 53 15.42 20.26 1.52
N ASN A 54 14.20 20.80 1.55
CA ASN A 54 13.71 21.84 0.63
C ASN A 54 13.68 21.43 -0.85
N TYR A 55 13.15 20.26 -1.18
CA TYR A 55 12.91 19.90 -2.58
C TYR A 55 11.52 20.35 -3.03
N VAL A 56 11.40 20.61 -4.32
CA VAL A 56 10.13 20.83 -5.01
C VAL A 56 9.99 19.69 -6.00
N ILE A 57 8.88 18.96 -5.95
CA ILE A 57 8.54 17.99 -6.99
C ILE A 57 8.20 18.81 -8.24
N THR A 58 9.07 18.78 -9.25
CA THR A 58 8.88 19.52 -10.50
C THR A 58 8.05 18.75 -11.52
N GLU A 59 8.10 17.42 -11.46
CA GLU A 59 7.43 16.53 -12.39
C GLU A 59 7.15 15.18 -11.70
N VAL A 60 6.00 14.59 -12.01
CA VAL A 60 5.63 13.23 -11.64
C VAL A 60 5.26 12.52 -12.94
N THR A 61 5.97 11.46 -13.28
CA THR A 61 5.74 10.68 -14.51
C THR A 61 5.30 9.27 -14.15
N THR A 62 4.20 8.83 -14.76
CA THR A 62 3.75 7.43 -14.72
C THR A 62 4.07 6.77 -16.06
N ASN A 63 4.65 5.57 -16.04
CA ASN A 63 4.93 4.79 -17.24
C ASN A 63 3.64 4.08 -17.67
N MET A 64 2.90 4.66 -18.62
CA MET A 64 1.72 4.00 -19.19
C MET A 64 2.11 3.39 -20.55
N ALA A 65 2.11 2.05 -20.63
CA ALA A 65 2.24 1.36 -21.90
C ALA A 65 0.94 1.49 -22.70
N GLY A 66 1.02 1.91 -23.96
CA GLY A 66 -0.17 2.07 -24.79
C GLY A 66 0.13 2.42 -26.23
N TYR A 67 -0.85 2.19 -27.10
CA TYR A 67 -0.78 2.62 -28.49
C TYR A 67 -1.12 4.11 -28.59
N LYS A 68 -0.32 4.85 -29.36
CA LYS A 68 -0.63 6.25 -29.68
C LYS A 68 -1.98 6.31 -30.42
N ALA A 69 -2.95 7.03 -29.87
CA ALA A 69 -4.20 7.31 -30.57
C ALA A 69 -3.93 8.14 -31.84
N THR A 70 -4.57 7.79 -32.95
CA THR A 70 -4.50 8.58 -34.19
C THR A 70 -5.38 9.83 -34.10
N ASP A 71 -5.06 10.88 -34.86
CA ASP A 71 -5.90 12.10 -34.91
C ASP A 71 -7.33 11.79 -35.36
N ALA A 72 -7.50 10.81 -36.25
CA ALA A 72 -8.81 10.32 -36.67
C ALA A 72 -9.60 9.70 -35.51
N CYS A 73 -8.94 8.90 -34.64
CA CYS A 73 -9.54 8.35 -33.43
C CYS A 73 -9.95 9.49 -32.48
N LEU A 74 -9.04 10.42 -32.19
CA LEU A 74 -9.30 11.56 -31.30
C LEU A 74 -10.48 12.42 -31.79
N ASN A 75 -10.56 12.69 -33.09
CA ASN A 75 -11.67 13.47 -33.66
C ASN A 75 -13.01 12.72 -33.59
N ARG A 76 -13.01 11.40 -33.75
CA ARG A 76 -14.23 10.58 -33.66
C ARG A 76 -14.72 10.48 -32.20
N VAL A 77 -13.80 10.35 -31.25
CA VAL A 77 -14.07 10.43 -29.81
C VAL A 77 -14.66 11.80 -29.45
N ARG A 78 -14.07 12.90 -29.93
CA ARG A 78 -14.61 14.26 -29.73
C ARG A 78 -16.03 14.41 -30.30
N GLN A 79 -16.28 13.92 -31.51
CA GLN A 79 -17.61 13.97 -32.13
C GLN A 79 -18.63 13.15 -31.32
N PHE A 80 -18.27 11.94 -30.91
CA PHE A 80 -19.14 11.07 -30.12
C PHE A 80 -19.60 11.75 -28.82
N TYR A 81 -18.65 12.33 -28.08
CA TYR A 81 -18.94 13.01 -26.81
C TYR A 81 -19.47 14.44 -26.96
N SER A 82 -19.49 15.02 -28.18
CA SER A 82 -20.08 16.35 -28.42
C SER A 82 -21.61 16.37 -28.41
N GLN A 83 -22.26 15.21 -28.56
CA GLN A 83 -23.71 15.10 -28.71
C GLN A 83 -24.40 14.40 -27.54
N ARG A 84 -23.64 13.71 -26.67
CA ARG A 84 -24.18 12.93 -25.57
C ARG A 84 -23.38 13.20 -24.31
N PRO A 85 -24.05 13.36 -23.14
CA PRO A 85 -23.34 13.31 -21.89
C PRO A 85 -22.69 11.93 -21.75
N PHE A 86 -21.55 11.88 -21.08
CA PHE A 86 -20.88 10.63 -20.76
C PHE A 86 -20.36 10.65 -19.34
N VAL A 87 -20.26 9.44 -18.80
CA VAL A 87 -19.78 9.22 -17.45
C VAL A 87 -18.35 8.70 -17.50
N VAL A 88 -17.49 9.31 -16.70
CA VAL A 88 -16.15 8.79 -16.44
C VAL A 88 -16.17 8.24 -15.02
N PRO A 89 -16.04 6.92 -14.83
CA PRO A 89 -15.86 6.32 -13.51
C PRO A 89 -14.64 6.94 -12.82
N ALA A 90 -14.75 7.15 -11.51
CA ALA A 90 -13.68 7.69 -10.69
C ALA A 90 -13.73 7.08 -9.29
N GLN A 91 -12.62 7.13 -8.58
CA GLN A 91 -12.59 6.75 -7.17
C GLN A 91 -12.25 7.96 -6.32
N ARG A 92 -13.01 8.15 -5.25
CA ARG A 92 -12.68 9.10 -4.19
C ARG A 92 -12.06 8.31 -3.05
N VAL A 93 -10.89 8.77 -2.59
CA VAL A 93 -10.24 8.21 -1.41
C VAL A 93 -10.28 9.26 -0.31
N GLU A 94 -10.89 8.91 0.82
CA GLU A 94 -10.82 9.72 2.04
C GLU A 94 -9.84 9.08 3.02
N VAL A 95 -9.07 9.91 3.72
CA VAL A 95 -7.96 9.46 4.57
C VAL A 95 -8.28 9.79 6.03
N TRP A 96 -8.21 8.78 6.88
CA TRP A 96 -8.46 8.83 8.31
C TRP A 96 -7.24 8.31 9.05
N THR A 97 -6.79 9.04 10.07
CA THR A 97 -5.72 8.57 10.96
C THR A 97 -6.34 7.95 12.19
N PHE A 98 -5.96 6.71 12.50
CA PHE A 98 -6.35 6.12 13.78
C PHE A 98 -5.71 6.90 14.95
N PRO A 99 -6.33 6.92 16.13
CA PRO A 99 -5.85 7.73 17.26
C PRO A 99 -4.67 7.09 17.99
N THR A 100 -4.46 5.78 17.86
CA THR A 100 -3.47 5.03 18.64
C THR A 100 -2.49 4.28 17.76
N SER A 101 -1.19 4.43 18.04
CA SER A 101 -0.10 3.63 17.44
C SER A 101 -0.08 2.19 17.93
N ALA A 102 0.67 1.35 17.22
CA ALA A 102 0.95 -0.01 17.65
C ALA A 102 1.59 -0.08 19.05
N THR A 103 1.23 -1.10 19.81
CA THR A 103 1.89 -1.48 21.07
C THR A 103 2.93 -2.58 20.82
N LEU A 104 3.61 -3.05 21.88
CA LEU A 104 4.63 -4.09 21.77
C LEU A 104 4.11 -5.43 21.20
N THR A 105 2.81 -5.70 21.39
CA THR A 105 2.20 -6.99 21.06
C THR A 105 1.12 -6.86 20.00
N GLU A 106 0.34 -5.78 20.02
CA GLU A 106 -0.83 -5.64 19.15
C GLU A 106 -1.07 -4.22 18.64
N ILE A 107 -1.78 -4.16 17.52
CA ILE A 107 -2.49 -3.00 17.01
C ILE A 107 -3.95 -3.20 17.37
N ARG A 108 -4.48 -2.33 18.21
CA ARG A 108 -5.91 -2.26 18.50
C ARG A 108 -6.32 -0.81 18.62
N THR A 109 -7.03 -0.32 17.62
CA THR A 109 -7.41 1.09 17.53
C THR A 109 -8.72 1.22 16.78
N SER A 110 -9.50 2.24 17.09
CA SER A 110 -10.81 2.45 16.50
C SER A 110 -11.02 3.93 16.25
N GLU A 111 -11.66 4.25 15.14
CA GLU A 111 -12.09 5.61 14.83
C GLU A 111 -13.59 5.60 14.47
N ASN A 112 -14.31 6.63 14.91
CA ASN A 112 -15.74 6.75 14.64
C ASN A 112 -15.97 7.65 13.43
N ILE A 113 -16.27 7.05 12.28
CA ILE A 113 -16.46 7.76 11.02
C ILE A 113 -17.81 7.40 10.39
N PRO A 114 -18.46 8.33 9.68
CA PRO A 114 -19.57 7.98 8.82
C PRO A 114 -19.04 7.23 7.60
N LEU A 115 -19.71 6.14 7.20
CA LEU A 115 -19.41 5.41 5.97
C LEU A 115 -20.53 5.71 4.99
N CYS A 116 -20.18 6.11 3.77
CA CYS A 116 -21.14 6.44 2.73
C CYS A 116 -20.69 5.74 1.44
N HIS A 117 -21.37 4.65 1.06
CA HIS A 117 -21.05 3.86 -0.13
C HIS A 117 -19.56 3.47 -0.23
N VAL A 118 -18.97 2.99 0.86
CA VAL A 118 -17.55 2.59 0.88
C VAL A 118 -17.37 1.24 0.20
N THR A 119 -16.59 1.20 -0.89
CA THR A 119 -16.34 -0.03 -1.67
C THR A 119 -15.18 -0.83 -1.09
N ASP A 120 -14.14 -0.14 -0.60
CA ASP A 120 -12.94 -0.75 -0.05
C ASP A 120 -12.42 0.03 1.17
N PHE A 121 -11.86 -0.71 2.12
CA PHE A 121 -10.95 -0.17 3.10
C PHE A 121 -9.51 -0.44 2.69
N CYS A 122 -8.68 0.59 2.65
CA CYS A 122 -7.24 0.46 2.46
C CYS A 122 -6.49 0.83 3.74
N LEU A 123 -5.57 -0.02 4.20
CA LEU A 123 -4.76 0.24 5.40
C LEU A 123 -3.31 0.50 5.02
N LEU A 124 -2.74 1.57 5.58
CA LEU A 124 -1.35 1.95 5.39
C LEU A 124 -0.61 1.97 6.73
N PHE A 125 0.60 1.41 6.73
CA PHE A 125 1.43 1.21 7.92
C PHE A 125 2.72 2.02 7.81
N SER A 126 2.63 3.30 8.15
CA SER A 126 3.78 4.18 8.08
C SER A 126 4.79 3.93 9.21
N LYS A 127 6.08 4.11 8.91
CA LYS A 127 7.18 4.13 9.89
C LYS A 127 7.68 5.55 10.22
N ASP A 128 7.21 6.57 9.50
CA ASP A 128 7.56 7.98 9.71
C ASP A 128 6.33 8.85 9.42
N ALA A 129 6.04 9.83 10.27
CA ALA A 129 4.91 10.74 10.04
C ALA A 129 4.98 11.51 8.71
N ARG A 130 6.14 11.54 8.05
CA ARG A 130 6.37 12.17 6.75
C ARG A 130 6.27 11.20 5.56
N ALA A 131 6.05 9.90 5.79
CA ALA A 131 5.90 8.95 4.70
C ALA A 131 4.58 9.21 3.97
N THR A 132 4.63 9.25 2.63
CA THR A 132 3.47 9.59 1.79
C THR A 132 3.11 8.46 0.81
N THR A 133 4.10 7.79 0.24
CA THR A 133 3.89 6.83 -0.87
C THR A 133 4.55 5.48 -0.65
N CYS A 134 5.25 5.29 0.47
CA CYS A 134 6.12 4.15 0.68
C CYS A 134 5.81 3.51 2.02
N PHE A 135 5.21 2.35 1.94
CA PHE A 135 4.66 1.62 3.06
C PHE A 135 5.09 0.17 2.95
N GLU A 136 5.43 -0.42 4.08
CA GLU A 136 5.97 -1.77 4.09
C GLU A 136 5.00 -2.68 4.84
N ASN A 137 5.03 -3.97 4.51
CA ASN A 137 4.27 -4.97 5.24
C ASN A 137 4.59 -4.88 6.76
N PRO A 138 3.57 -4.72 7.64
CA PRO A 138 3.79 -4.65 9.08
C PRO A 138 4.23 -6.00 9.68
N CYS A 139 4.10 -7.11 8.94
CA CYS A 139 4.37 -8.47 9.38
C CYS A 139 3.56 -8.85 10.62
N ASN A 140 2.25 -8.62 10.52
CA ASN A 140 1.27 -8.90 11.56
C ASN A 140 0.38 -10.09 11.20
N GLN A 141 -0.06 -10.79 12.25
CA GLN A 141 -1.08 -11.83 12.24
C GLN A 141 -2.41 -11.29 12.78
N ASN A 142 -3.49 -12.04 12.54
CA ASN A 142 -4.83 -11.69 12.98
C ASN A 142 -5.29 -10.28 12.57
N MET A 143 -4.86 -9.84 11.38
CA MET A 143 -5.25 -8.55 10.81
C MET A 143 -6.71 -8.59 10.37
N GLN A 144 -7.51 -7.63 10.88
CA GLN A 144 -8.93 -7.53 10.58
C GLN A 144 -9.45 -6.12 10.88
N ILE A 145 -10.40 -5.63 10.08
CA ILE A 145 -11.25 -4.49 10.40
C ILE A 145 -12.61 -5.01 10.88
N THR A 146 -13.14 -4.45 11.97
CA THR A 146 -14.50 -4.71 12.43
C THR A 146 -15.30 -3.41 12.39
N THR A 147 -16.43 -3.41 11.68
CA THR A 147 -17.37 -2.29 11.67
C THR A 147 -18.79 -2.77 11.39
N CYS A 148 -19.80 -2.06 11.90
CA CYS A 148 -21.22 -2.41 11.71
C CYS A 148 -21.56 -3.88 12.07
N GLY A 149 -20.86 -4.46 13.06
CA GLY A 149 -21.03 -5.85 13.46
C GLY A 149 -20.51 -6.89 12.46
N ARG A 150 -19.73 -6.48 11.45
CA ARG A 150 -19.11 -7.34 10.44
C ARG A 150 -17.59 -7.22 10.50
N ASN A 151 -16.92 -8.25 10.00
CA ASN A 151 -15.48 -8.33 9.94
C ASN A 151 -14.99 -8.32 8.49
N PHE A 152 -13.87 -7.66 8.24
CA PHE A 152 -13.24 -7.56 6.94
C PHE A 152 -11.74 -7.91 7.09
N PRO A 153 -11.27 -9.02 6.50
CA PRO A 153 -12.07 -10.12 5.93
C PRO A 153 -12.79 -10.90 7.05
N ASP A 154 -13.72 -11.81 6.73
CA ASP A 154 -14.53 -12.55 7.72
C ASP A 154 -13.66 -13.31 8.74
N MET A 155 -12.58 -13.93 8.26
CA MET A 155 -11.60 -14.64 9.07
C MET A 155 -10.36 -13.77 9.27
N PRO A 156 -9.77 -13.73 10.48
CA PRO A 156 -8.55 -12.96 10.72
C PRO A 156 -7.38 -13.51 9.88
N MET A 157 -6.62 -12.62 9.23
CA MET A 157 -5.57 -13.01 8.28
C MET A 157 -4.16 -12.70 8.78
N ASN A 158 -3.19 -13.49 8.33
CA ASN A 158 -1.77 -13.20 8.50
C ASN A 158 -1.19 -12.59 7.22
N THR A 159 -0.55 -11.44 7.36
CA THR A 159 0.06 -10.68 6.25
C THR A 159 1.21 -11.40 5.52
N LEU A 160 1.71 -12.53 6.05
CA LEU A 160 2.74 -13.35 5.42
C LEU A 160 2.18 -14.65 4.78
N ASP A 161 0.88 -14.94 4.96
CA ASP A 161 0.30 -16.21 4.50
C ASP A 161 -0.21 -16.13 3.05
N GLN A 162 -0.20 -17.27 2.37
CA GLN A 162 -0.66 -17.39 0.98
C GLN A 162 -2.12 -16.94 0.78
N GLN A 163 -2.99 -17.15 1.78
CA GLN A 163 -4.39 -16.72 1.71
C GLN A 163 -4.51 -15.20 1.68
N PHE A 164 -3.65 -14.49 2.41
CA PHE A 164 -3.61 -13.04 2.39
C PHE A 164 -3.11 -12.53 1.04
N PHE A 165 -2.07 -13.15 0.48
CA PHE A 165 -1.57 -12.82 -0.86
C PHE A 165 -2.67 -12.93 -1.92
N GLN A 166 -3.41 -14.05 -1.93
CA GLN A 166 -4.53 -14.23 -2.86
C GLN A 166 -5.64 -13.18 -2.67
N LEU A 167 -5.96 -12.83 -1.41
CA LEU A 167 -6.93 -11.79 -1.11
C LEU A 167 -6.51 -10.43 -1.70
N GLN A 168 -5.24 -10.06 -1.54
CA GLN A 168 -4.71 -8.79 -2.08
C GLN A 168 -4.68 -8.78 -3.61
N LEU A 169 -4.29 -9.88 -4.26
CA LEU A 169 -4.34 -9.98 -5.72
C LEU A 169 -5.76 -9.84 -6.26
N ASN A 170 -6.73 -10.50 -5.62
CA ASN A 170 -8.14 -10.39 -6.01
C ASN A 170 -8.66 -8.96 -5.80
N ALA A 171 -8.29 -8.31 -4.69
CA ALA A 171 -8.70 -6.95 -4.40
C ALA A 171 -8.07 -5.91 -5.34
N SER A 172 -6.91 -6.20 -5.90
CA SER A 172 -6.21 -5.31 -6.84
C SER A 172 -6.85 -5.30 -8.23
N ASN A 173 -7.75 -6.24 -8.54
CA ASN A 173 -8.45 -6.34 -9.82
C ASN A 173 -7.53 -6.21 -11.04
N PHE A 174 -6.33 -6.80 -10.99
CA PHE A 174 -5.45 -6.89 -12.16
C PHE A 174 -6.21 -7.60 -13.28
N ASP A 175 -6.59 -6.84 -14.31
CA ASP A 175 -7.21 -7.38 -15.51
C ASP A 175 -6.14 -7.95 -16.44
N LEU A 176 -6.53 -8.72 -17.46
CA LEU A 176 -5.58 -9.29 -18.44
C LEU A 176 -4.69 -8.24 -19.14
N LEU A 177 -4.98 -6.94 -18.99
CA LEU A 177 -4.24 -5.84 -19.57
C LEU A 177 -3.10 -5.35 -18.66
N PHE A 178 -3.23 -5.53 -17.34
CA PHE A 178 -2.28 -5.03 -16.35
C PHE A 178 -1.76 -6.16 -15.46
N GLU A 179 -0.45 -6.38 -15.48
CA GLU A 179 0.23 -7.31 -14.59
C GLU A 179 0.71 -6.58 -13.32
N ALA A 180 0.80 -7.31 -12.20
CA ALA A 180 1.44 -6.78 -10.99
C ALA A 180 2.90 -6.42 -11.28
N THR A 181 3.40 -5.33 -10.68
CA THR A 181 4.83 -5.01 -10.79
C THR A 181 5.63 -5.90 -9.84
N ASP A 182 6.89 -6.18 -10.19
CA ASP A 182 7.81 -6.96 -9.35
C ASP A 182 7.87 -6.39 -7.92
N GLU A 183 7.89 -5.07 -7.76
CA GLU A 183 7.93 -4.42 -6.43
C GLU A 183 6.65 -4.68 -5.61
N TYR A 184 5.48 -4.73 -6.26
CA TYR A 184 4.23 -5.05 -5.59
C TYR A 184 4.18 -6.51 -5.14
N GLU A 185 4.56 -7.43 -6.03
CA GLU A 185 4.61 -8.86 -5.70
C GLU A 185 5.64 -9.15 -4.60
N ASP A 186 6.83 -8.55 -4.69
CA ASP A 186 7.89 -8.68 -3.71
C ASP A 186 7.45 -8.13 -2.35
N ALA A 187 6.77 -6.97 -2.31
CA ALA A 187 6.26 -6.37 -1.08
C ALA A 187 5.25 -7.27 -0.35
N LEU A 188 4.47 -8.06 -1.09
CA LEU A 188 3.50 -9.01 -0.54
C LEU A 188 4.15 -10.34 -0.09
N THR A 189 5.17 -10.82 -0.81
CA THR A 189 5.67 -12.21 -0.66
C THR A 189 7.02 -12.32 0.05
N THR A 190 7.84 -11.27 0.01
CA THR A 190 9.18 -11.32 0.59
C THR A 190 9.12 -11.12 2.11
N PRO A 191 9.58 -12.11 2.91
CA PRO A 191 9.59 -11.99 4.35
C PRO A 191 10.62 -10.94 4.79
N ARG A 192 10.25 -10.12 5.78
CA ARG A 192 11.11 -9.06 6.32
C ARG A 192 11.87 -9.44 7.58
N ASN A 193 11.42 -10.49 8.22
CA ASN A 193 11.92 -10.94 9.50
C ASN A 193 11.70 -12.44 9.63
N THR A 194 12.53 -13.03 10.47
CA THR A 194 12.36 -14.37 11.00
C THR A 194 12.21 -14.27 12.50
N ALA A 195 11.99 -15.41 13.17
CA ALA A 195 11.95 -15.46 14.62
C ALA A 195 13.25 -14.94 15.29
N THR A 196 14.38 -14.93 14.57
CA THR A 196 15.70 -14.64 15.14
C THR A 196 16.34 -13.35 14.63
N ARG A 197 15.99 -12.86 13.44
CA ARG A 197 16.59 -11.64 12.87
C ARG A 197 15.68 -10.91 11.90
N ARG A 198 16.00 -9.65 11.63
CA ARG A 198 15.47 -8.93 10.46
C ARG A 198 16.26 -9.32 9.21
N LEU A 199 15.57 -9.35 8.09
CA LEU A 199 16.12 -9.64 6.78
C LEU A 199 16.32 -8.33 6.03
N ASN A 200 17.43 -8.26 5.30
CA ASN A 200 17.72 -7.16 4.41
C ASN A 200 17.25 -7.57 3.00
N PRO A 201 16.18 -6.97 2.47
CA PRO A 201 15.69 -7.33 1.15
C PRO A 201 16.65 -6.85 0.05
N HIS A 202 16.65 -7.58 -1.06
CA HIS A 202 17.41 -7.24 -2.27
C HIS A 202 16.59 -6.44 -3.28
N THR A 203 15.34 -6.12 -2.93
CA THR A 203 14.31 -5.46 -3.74
C THR A 203 13.59 -4.38 -2.90
N ASP A 204 12.82 -3.52 -3.54
CA ASP A 204 12.01 -2.51 -2.85
C ASP A 204 10.72 -3.14 -2.33
N LEU A 205 10.53 -3.11 -0.99
CA LEU A 205 9.35 -3.65 -0.32
C LEU A 205 8.38 -2.55 0.16
N THR A 206 8.52 -1.35 -0.38
CA THR A 206 7.75 -0.17 0.06
C THR A 206 6.47 0.07 -0.73
N ASN A 207 6.07 -0.86 -1.60
CA ASN A 207 4.79 -0.83 -2.33
C ASN A 207 3.74 -1.73 -1.67
N PHE A 208 3.45 -1.51 -0.38
CA PHE A 208 2.51 -2.34 0.37
C PHE A 208 1.32 -1.54 0.91
N LEU A 209 0.11 -2.00 0.62
CA LEU A 209 -1.11 -1.58 1.29
C LEU A 209 -2.02 -2.78 1.48
N ILE A 210 -2.90 -2.75 2.48
CA ILE A 210 -3.90 -3.81 2.65
C ILE A 210 -5.23 -3.30 2.12
N THR A 211 -5.70 -3.85 1.01
CA THR A 211 -7.05 -3.62 0.47
C THR A 211 -8.00 -4.66 1.02
N LEU A 212 -9.14 -4.22 1.54
CA LEU A 212 -10.23 -5.03 2.06
C LEU A 212 -11.52 -4.60 1.36
N GLN A 213 -12.00 -5.43 0.43
CA GLN A 213 -13.25 -5.21 -0.27
C GLN A 213 -14.43 -5.28 0.70
N CYS A 214 -15.23 -4.21 0.76
CA CYS A 214 -16.48 -4.16 1.50
C CYS A 214 -17.65 -4.74 0.70
N GLU A 215 -17.52 -4.74 -0.62
CA GLU A 215 -18.54 -5.23 -1.54
C GLU A 215 -18.66 -6.76 -1.52
N ARG A 216 -19.90 -7.24 -1.67
CA ARG A 216 -20.16 -8.67 -1.75
C ARG A 216 -20.03 -9.16 -3.18
N ASN A 217 -19.08 -10.05 -3.41
CA ASN A 217 -19.02 -10.85 -4.62
C ASN A 217 -20.13 -11.93 -4.57
N SER A 218 -21.37 -11.59 -4.91
CA SER A 218 -22.45 -12.59 -5.03
C SER A 218 -22.51 -13.16 -6.45
N ASN A 219 -22.25 -14.47 -6.56
CA ASN A 219 -22.40 -15.37 -7.72
C ASN A 219 -23.36 -14.89 -8.84
N GLY A 220 -22.93 -13.92 -9.67
CA GLY A 220 -23.64 -13.49 -10.88
C GLY A 220 -24.44 -12.17 -10.80
N ALA A 221 -24.44 -11.46 -9.66
CA ALA A 221 -24.94 -10.10 -9.57
C ALA A 221 -24.06 -9.29 -8.61
N LEU A 222 -23.30 -8.34 -9.15
CA LEU A 222 -22.60 -7.33 -8.36
C LEU A 222 -23.65 -6.29 -7.93
N THR A 223 -24.14 -6.37 -6.70
CA THR A 223 -24.92 -5.28 -6.10
C THR A 223 -23.96 -4.27 -5.51
N PHE A 224 -23.74 -3.18 -6.25
CA PHE A 224 -22.87 -2.05 -5.92
C PHE A 224 -23.59 -1.05 -5.01
N ASP A 225 -23.80 -1.41 -3.74
CA ASP A 225 -24.36 -0.47 -2.76
C ASP A 225 -23.28 0.08 -1.81
N GLY A 226 -22.05 -0.48 -1.85
CA GLY A 226 -20.99 -0.17 -0.88
C GLY A 226 -21.42 -0.43 0.57
N LEU A 227 -20.53 -0.13 1.52
CA LEU A 227 -20.87 -0.09 2.94
C LEU A 227 -21.34 1.33 3.29
N ASP A 228 -22.63 1.45 3.64
CA ASP A 228 -23.27 2.71 4.00
C ASP A 228 -23.89 2.66 5.40
N THR A 229 -23.67 3.71 6.18
CA THR A 229 -24.25 3.92 7.51
C THR A 229 -25.25 5.07 7.54
N GLN A 230 -25.66 5.59 6.38
CA GLN A 230 -26.66 6.65 6.24
C GLN A 230 -26.29 7.89 7.06
N ASN A 231 -25.03 8.33 6.96
CA ASN A 231 -24.44 9.44 7.72
C ASN A 231 -24.37 9.23 9.25
N GLN A 232 -24.62 8.03 9.77
CA GLN A 232 -24.37 7.73 11.18
C GLN A 232 -22.91 7.35 11.38
N ASN A 233 -22.29 7.91 12.42
CA ASN A 233 -20.94 7.50 12.80
C ASN A 233 -20.97 6.06 13.30
N THR A 234 -20.11 5.22 12.74
CA THR A 234 -19.88 3.86 13.20
C THR A 234 -18.42 3.71 13.63
N SER A 235 -18.17 2.82 14.58
CA SER A 235 -16.80 2.47 14.95
C SER A 235 -16.21 1.58 13.86
N VAL A 236 -15.08 2.01 13.30
CA VAL A 236 -14.21 1.17 12.48
C VAL A 236 -13.02 0.78 13.35
N GLU A 237 -12.97 -0.46 13.79
CA GLU A 237 -11.90 -0.98 14.65
C GLU A 237 -10.90 -1.79 13.84
N LEU A 238 -9.63 -1.40 13.87
CA LEU A 238 -8.50 -2.18 13.35
C LEU A 238 -7.91 -3.04 14.47
N ARG A 239 -7.75 -4.34 14.17
CA ARG A 239 -7.06 -5.31 15.02
C ARG A 239 -5.95 -6.01 14.27
N GLY A 240 -4.89 -6.33 14.99
CA GLY A 240 -3.75 -7.11 14.51
C GLY A 240 -2.74 -7.37 15.62
N ALA A 241 -1.93 -8.41 15.49
CA ALA A 241 -0.86 -8.72 16.43
C ALA A 241 0.45 -8.90 15.68
N SER A 242 1.56 -8.51 16.32
CA SER A 242 2.88 -8.74 15.73
C SER A 242 3.16 -10.25 15.61
N ILE A 243 3.70 -10.70 14.47
CA ILE A 243 4.13 -12.11 14.29
C ILE A 243 5.42 -12.36 15.08
N TYR A 244 6.32 -11.38 15.08
CA TYR A 244 7.64 -11.47 15.67
C TYR A 244 7.87 -10.33 16.66
N HIS A 245 8.22 -10.67 17.90
CA HIS A 245 8.30 -9.70 18.99
C HIS A 245 9.73 -9.23 19.29
N GLY A 246 9.85 -8.14 20.04
CA GLY A 246 11.15 -7.70 20.56
C GLY A 246 12.02 -7.09 19.47
N ALA A 247 13.26 -7.56 19.31
CA ALA A 247 14.21 -6.98 18.33
C ALA A 247 13.86 -7.29 16.87
N THR A 248 13.11 -8.37 16.62
CA THR A 248 12.73 -8.81 15.28
C THR A 248 11.43 -8.18 14.78
N ASP A 249 10.69 -7.47 15.63
CA ASP A 249 9.49 -6.73 15.26
C ASP A 249 9.84 -5.56 14.34
N SER A 250 9.60 -5.69 13.03
CA SER A 250 9.97 -4.71 12.01
C SER A 250 9.07 -3.48 11.97
N TYR A 251 7.87 -3.55 12.55
CA TYR A 251 6.90 -2.45 12.51
C TYR A 251 6.95 -1.60 13.79
N TYR A 252 6.86 -2.22 14.97
CA TYR A 252 6.84 -1.53 16.26
C TYR A 252 8.19 -0.92 16.65
N LYS A 253 9.30 -1.55 16.22
CA LYS A 253 10.65 -1.01 16.40
C LYS A 253 11.18 -0.51 15.07
N VAL A 254 10.88 0.74 14.73
CA VAL A 254 11.23 1.31 13.42
C VAL A 254 12.74 1.30 13.20
N ASP A 255 13.51 1.75 14.19
CA ASP A 255 14.97 1.84 14.14
C ASP A 255 15.64 1.46 15.46
N THR A 256 16.97 1.46 15.47
CA THR A 256 17.79 1.19 16.66
C THR A 256 17.76 2.30 17.71
N SER A 257 17.24 3.49 17.35
CA SER A 257 17.11 4.64 18.27
C SER A 257 15.89 4.54 19.19
N GLY A 258 15.03 3.53 18.98
CA GLY A 258 13.81 3.33 19.74
C GLY A 258 12.60 4.08 19.18
N LYS A 259 12.68 4.57 17.94
CA LYS A 259 11.56 5.22 17.24
C LYS A 259 10.36 4.28 17.13
N ARG A 260 9.17 4.83 17.38
CA ARG A 260 7.88 4.14 17.26
C ARG A 260 7.16 4.54 15.97
N PRO A 261 6.38 3.64 15.37
CA PRO A 261 5.60 3.99 14.20
C PRO A 261 4.48 4.98 14.58
N PRO A 262 4.11 5.91 13.69
CA PRO A 262 2.85 6.65 13.81
C PRO A 262 1.64 5.68 13.81
N PRO A 263 0.44 6.18 14.15
CA PRO A 263 -0.77 5.39 14.02
C PRO A 263 -0.97 4.92 12.57
N PRO A 264 -1.54 3.71 12.37
CA PRO A 264 -1.95 3.28 11.04
C PRO A 264 -2.94 4.26 10.42
N ILE A 265 -2.97 4.29 9.10
CA ILE A 265 -3.88 5.15 8.33
C ILE A 265 -4.94 4.24 7.71
N LEU A 266 -6.20 4.64 7.83
CA LEU A 266 -7.33 4.06 7.15
C LEU A 266 -7.70 4.96 5.96
N CYS A 267 -7.84 4.36 4.80
CA CYS A 267 -8.38 5.00 3.62
C CYS A 267 -9.73 4.35 3.30
N THR A 268 -10.78 5.16 3.14
CA THR A 268 -12.07 4.70 2.63
C THR A 268 -12.15 5.03 1.15
N VAL A 269 -12.37 4.01 0.32
CA VAL A 269 -12.54 4.16 -1.12
C VAL A 269 -14.02 4.18 -1.43
N HIS A 270 -14.40 5.11 -2.30
CA HIS A 270 -15.76 5.29 -2.76
C HIS A 270 -15.74 5.29 -4.29
N ASP A 271 -16.58 4.48 -4.90
CA ASP A 271 -16.85 4.59 -6.32
C ASP A 271 -17.69 5.84 -6.57
N THR A 272 -17.19 6.67 -7.46
CA THR A 272 -17.78 7.96 -7.85
C THR A 272 -17.71 8.09 -9.36
N PHE A 273 -18.21 9.19 -9.89
CA PHE A 273 -18.08 9.45 -11.31
C PHE A 273 -18.12 10.93 -11.64
N TRP A 274 -17.57 11.25 -12.80
CA TRP A 274 -17.69 12.57 -13.40
C TRP A 274 -18.71 12.52 -14.51
N LEU A 275 -19.69 13.44 -14.46
CA LEU A 275 -20.62 13.65 -15.55
C LEU A 275 -20.12 14.79 -16.43
N PHE A 276 -19.85 14.47 -17.69
CA PHE A 276 -19.52 15.45 -18.72
C PHE A 276 -20.74 15.65 -19.61
N SER A 277 -21.24 16.87 -19.71
CA SER A 277 -22.36 17.21 -20.58
C SER A 277 -22.04 18.37 -21.50
N PRO A 278 -22.14 18.18 -22.84
CA PRO A 278 -22.04 19.28 -23.81
C PRO A 278 -23.17 20.30 -23.66
N ALA A 279 -24.34 19.87 -23.17
CA ALA A 279 -25.55 20.69 -23.09
C ALA A 279 -25.42 21.88 -22.13
N ALA A 280 -24.48 21.84 -21.19
CA ALA A 280 -24.16 22.91 -20.25
C ALA A 280 -22.88 23.68 -20.64
N GLY A 281 -22.55 23.75 -21.94
CA GLY A 281 -21.36 24.46 -22.43
C GLY A 281 -20.05 23.71 -22.17
N GLY A 282 -20.10 22.39 -21.98
CA GLY A 282 -18.93 21.56 -21.70
C GLY A 282 -18.51 21.54 -20.22
N SER A 283 -19.40 21.89 -19.30
CA SER A 283 -19.12 21.83 -17.85
C SER A 283 -18.97 20.38 -17.37
N CYS A 284 -18.01 20.17 -16.47
CA CYS A 284 -17.80 18.92 -15.74
C CYS A 284 -18.43 19.05 -14.35
N ILE A 285 -19.32 18.12 -13.97
CA ILE A 285 -19.95 18.10 -12.65
C ILE A 285 -19.39 16.89 -11.90
N TYR A 286 -18.81 17.17 -10.73
CA TYR A 286 -18.47 16.15 -9.75
C TYR A 286 -19.70 15.87 -8.90
N ASP A 287 -20.28 14.67 -9.03
CA ASP A 287 -21.38 14.25 -8.16
C ASP A 287 -20.89 13.24 -7.13
N THR A 288 -21.10 13.56 -5.86
CA THR A 288 -20.73 12.71 -4.73
C THR A 288 -21.92 12.27 -3.89
N ASN A 289 -23.13 12.75 -4.23
CA ASN A 289 -24.30 12.63 -3.39
C ASN A 289 -25.37 11.72 -3.99
N HIS A 290 -25.32 11.48 -5.30
CA HIS A 290 -26.27 10.64 -6.02
C HIS A 290 -25.57 9.41 -6.61
N SER A 291 -26.29 8.30 -6.68
CA SER A 291 -25.82 7.08 -7.35
C SER A 291 -25.79 7.25 -8.87
N PHE A 292 -25.03 6.39 -9.57
CA PHE A 292 -24.94 6.41 -11.03
C PHE A 292 -26.33 6.30 -11.69
N ASP A 293 -27.17 5.39 -11.18
CA ASP A 293 -28.51 5.14 -11.72
C ASP A 293 -29.47 6.33 -11.49
N GLU A 294 -29.30 7.08 -10.40
CA GLU A 294 -30.08 8.29 -10.14
C GLU A 294 -29.74 9.43 -11.11
N VAL A 295 -28.48 9.54 -11.52
CA VAL A 295 -28.01 10.65 -12.38
C VAL A 295 -28.24 10.37 -13.86
N ILE A 296 -28.04 9.14 -14.31
CA ILE A 296 -28.18 8.76 -15.73
C ILE A 296 -29.58 8.26 -16.07
N GLY A 297 -30.34 7.78 -15.08
CA GLY A 297 -31.58 7.03 -15.29
C GLY A 297 -31.30 5.62 -15.80
N PRO A 298 -32.32 4.74 -15.86
CA PRO A 298 -32.14 3.39 -16.36
C PRO A 298 -31.64 3.41 -17.80
N LEU A 299 -30.51 2.74 -18.05
CA LEU A 299 -30.00 2.49 -19.39
C LEU A 299 -31.06 1.71 -20.17
N THR A 300 -31.82 2.41 -21.01
CA THR A 300 -32.73 1.77 -21.97
C THR A 300 -31.85 1.14 -23.05
N GLY A 301 -31.66 -0.18 -22.94
CA GLY A 301 -31.02 -1.01 -23.96
C GLY A 301 -31.81 -1.04 -25.26
#